data_AF-A0A367WU76-F1
#
_entry.id   AF-A0A367WU76-F1
#
_cell.length_a   1.000
_cell.length_b   1.000
_cell.length_c   1.000
_cell.angle_alpha   90.00
_cell.angle_beta   90.00
_cell.angle_gamma   90.00
#
_symmetry.space_group_name_H-M   'P 1'
#
loop_
_entity.id
_entity.type
_entity.pdbx_description
1 polymer ?
#
loop_
_entity_poly.entity_id
_entity_poly.type
_entity_poly.pdbx_seq_one_letter_code
_entity_poly.pdbx_strand_id
1 'polypeptide(L)'
;MRYKFCCAVLLAGVIINGVSSFAIASENKLIARSEKLGIELFGVGGENWCAENSILHLERKKDSPLKGTEEKLFPKISGLFSSSCPQMKTAEIDVFEPSAPDVAIRKFIISQAEGWSVVVSGDAQTSKDQAKGETAVEKPQQVDQVFPDTQLKRDQKTAGEEKVVADASQTSKPEKTEPDKVVAEKKDPKPNRLDFLSLAYLAMKVDPEARKDSRTFQHVASVQNCKAYLSVYKNEFDLRDWLLQQKGIVEKKIENSGDIFELTKTYNVRRSYDFSTNMLDIGGFTPNGFRLGDTCRYTENYDDSYLHGVLSVVFETLPKQFTTKLYLPGELGRKSVDELQNSGNHVTVKYLLKLSSEGVVGESWNRSFRFTAKFLDVKIYTGRNANFLLAHHTSEDFETARKAEQAERLLAEQKSRAREQELVAAQKAHELEVARAKQAQIDREALKLYQSLSGSDTVPSKLAALHFDGNPSFDNPYDLAASAYQRKAPLPVRVFVKVGNKTNFGYAAKWPNRVYLQGDDLQEGKWIFVSGWVNSQKINGEIRPLISVEKARVCEDRMCMNDGEISNYVKSQFPGWSVVSPVDHNEEEIGK
;
A
#
# COMPACT_ATOMS: atom_id res chain seq x y z
N MET A 1 28.72 1.23 -43.70
CA MET A 1 27.77 0.20 -44.19
C MET A 1 26.48 0.45 -43.41
N ARG A 2 25.47 1.13 -43.96
CA ARG A 2 24.43 0.66 -44.90
C ARG A 2 23.76 -0.61 -44.35
N TYR A 3 22.47 -0.69 -43.97
CA TYR A 3 21.20 -0.34 -44.66
C TYR A 3 20.10 -0.15 -43.58
N LYS A 4 19.21 0.87 -43.64
CA LYS A 4 17.85 0.91 -44.25
C LYS A 4 16.84 -0.08 -43.59
N PHE A 5 15.55 0.19 -43.33
CA PHE A 5 14.57 1.16 -43.85
C PHE A 5 13.25 1.07 -43.03
N CYS A 6 12.54 2.20 -42.90
CA CYS A 6 11.08 2.44 -43.04
C CYS A 6 10.02 1.61 -42.27
N CYS A 7 9.12 2.27 -41.52
CA CYS A 7 7.79 2.83 -41.93
C CYS A 7 6.82 1.72 -42.38
N ALA A 8 5.54 1.65 -42.05
CA ALA A 8 4.50 2.65 -41.80
C ALA A 8 3.20 1.84 -41.48
N VAL A 9 2.31 2.23 -40.55
CA VAL A 9 1.06 3.01 -40.77
C VAL A 9 -0.25 2.19 -40.62
N LEU A 10 -1.27 2.89 -40.08
CA LEU A 10 -2.74 2.66 -40.09
C LEU A 10 -3.32 1.54 -39.21
N LEU A 11 -4.54 1.62 -38.65
CA LEU A 11 -5.45 2.67 -38.13
C LEU A 11 -6.72 1.93 -37.66
N ALA A 12 -7.46 2.55 -36.75
CA ALA A 12 -8.91 2.41 -36.47
C ALA A 12 -9.44 1.16 -35.73
N GLY A 13 -10.13 1.42 -34.62
CA GLY A 13 -10.98 0.47 -33.92
C GLY A 13 -11.58 1.02 -32.62
N VAL A 14 -12.60 1.87 -32.76
CA VAL A 14 -13.47 2.52 -31.75
C VAL A 14 -13.90 1.62 -30.58
N ILE A 15 -13.84 2.12 -29.33
CA ILE A 15 -14.91 1.96 -28.32
C ILE A 15 -15.04 3.24 -27.47
N ILE A 16 -16.27 3.73 -27.37
CA ILE A 16 -16.76 4.87 -26.58
C ILE A 16 -17.41 4.35 -25.28
N ASN A 17 -17.22 5.13 -24.22
CA ASN A 17 -17.95 5.23 -22.93
C ASN A 17 -17.76 4.16 -21.85
N GLY A 18 -17.32 4.62 -20.67
CA GLY A 18 -17.65 3.97 -19.40
C GLY A 18 -16.70 4.19 -18.24
N VAL A 19 -16.66 5.43 -17.71
CA VAL A 19 -16.36 5.77 -16.30
C VAL A 19 -15.08 5.17 -15.69
N SER A 20 -14.00 5.95 -15.65
CA SER A 20 -12.96 5.85 -14.61
C SER A 20 -12.09 7.12 -14.58
N SER A 21 -12.37 8.04 -13.66
CA SER A 21 -11.35 9.03 -13.26
C SER A 21 -10.42 8.35 -12.26
N PHE A 22 -9.45 7.62 -12.78
CA PHE A 22 -8.24 7.28 -12.04
C PHE A 22 -7.49 8.60 -11.77
N ALA A 23 -7.04 8.79 -10.53
CA ALA A 23 -6.01 9.76 -10.22
C ALA A 23 -4.70 9.30 -10.88
N ILE A 24 -4.54 9.67 -12.14
CA ILE A 24 -3.24 9.68 -12.82
C ILE A 24 -2.50 10.87 -12.21
N ALA A 25 -1.31 10.64 -11.63
CA ALA A 25 -0.39 11.73 -11.36
C ALA A 25 -0.15 12.45 -12.68
N SER A 26 -0.81 13.58 -12.90
CA SER A 26 -0.83 14.22 -14.20
C SER A 26 0.58 14.72 -14.51
N GLU A 27 1.25 14.07 -15.46
CA GLU A 27 2.56 14.48 -15.96
C GLU A 27 2.53 15.97 -16.35
N ASN A 28 3.57 16.74 -16.03
CA ASN A 28 3.63 18.15 -16.40
C ASN A 28 3.64 18.30 -17.93
N LYS A 29 2.86 19.23 -18.49
CA LYS A 29 2.77 19.44 -19.94
C LYS A 29 3.83 20.43 -20.42
N LEU A 30 4.74 20.02 -21.29
CA LEU A 30 5.75 20.93 -21.85
C LEU A 30 5.08 22.00 -22.75
N ILE A 31 5.23 23.26 -22.38
CA ILE A 31 4.66 24.42 -23.10
C ILE A 31 5.69 25.03 -24.04
N ALA A 32 6.93 25.18 -23.57
CA ALA A 32 8.00 25.82 -24.34
C ALA A 32 9.38 25.29 -23.92
N ARG A 33 10.31 25.28 -24.88
CA ARG A 33 11.72 24.97 -24.65
C ARG A 33 12.60 25.91 -25.46
N SER A 34 13.70 26.34 -24.86
CA SER A 34 14.74 27.08 -25.57
C SER A 34 16.11 26.60 -25.13
N GLU A 35 16.81 25.91 -26.03
CA GLU A 35 18.17 25.45 -25.77
C GLU A 35 19.14 26.63 -25.63
N LYS A 36 18.99 27.67 -26.45
CA LYS A 36 19.81 28.89 -26.40
C LYS A 36 19.69 29.63 -25.07
N LEU A 37 18.49 29.65 -24.49
CA LEU A 37 18.26 30.27 -23.18
C LEU A 37 18.43 29.28 -22.02
N GLY A 38 18.65 27.99 -22.31
CA GLY A 38 18.78 26.94 -21.30
C GLY A 38 17.54 26.81 -20.41
N ILE A 39 16.33 26.85 -20.99
CA ILE A 39 15.07 26.76 -20.24
C ILE A 39 14.08 25.76 -20.84
N GLU A 40 13.27 25.17 -19.96
CA GLU A 40 12.06 24.40 -20.28
C GLU A 40 10.92 24.89 -19.40
N LEU A 41 9.74 25.13 -19.98
CA LEU A 41 8.57 25.66 -19.30
C LEU A 41 7.43 24.64 -19.40
N PHE A 42 6.89 24.25 -18.27
CA PHE A 42 5.84 23.25 -18.15
C PHE A 42 4.59 23.81 -17.48
N GLY A 43 3.42 23.35 -17.91
CA GLY A 43 2.15 23.55 -17.23
C GLY A 43 1.89 22.44 -16.22
N VAL A 44 1.62 22.81 -14.98
CA VAL A 44 1.33 21.87 -13.90
C VAL A 44 -0.13 21.41 -14.02
N GLY A 45 -0.39 20.11 -13.95
CA GLY A 45 -1.74 19.53 -14.11
C GLY A 45 -1.98 18.75 -15.41
N GLY A 46 -0.93 18.48 -16.19
CA GLY A 46 -1.00 17.71 -17.44
C GLY A 46 -1.95 18.32 -18.46
N GLU A 47 -2.91 17.55 -18.97
CA GLU A 47 -3.89 18.07 -19.94
C GLU A 47 -4.80 19.19 -19.38
N ASN A 48 -4.93 19.27 -18.05
CA ASN A 48 -5.75 20.29 -17.38
C ASN A 48 -4.95 21.52 -16.91
N TRP A 49 -3.69 21.67 -17.35
CA TRP A 49 -2.84 22.79 -16.93
C TRP A 49 -3.39 24.16 -17.34
N CYS A 50 -4.18 24.20 -18.41
CA CYS A 50 -4.69 25.43 -18.99
C CYS A 50 -5.96 25.89 -18.25
N ALA A 51 -5.79 26.77 -17.26
CA ALA A 51 -6.87 27.36 -16.47
C ALA A 51 -6.76 28.89 -16.43
N GLU A 52 -7.81 29.57 -15.96
CA GLU A 52 -7.82 31.04 -15.80
C GLU A 52 -6.66 31.53 -14.91
N ASN A 53 -6.32 30.75 -13.88
CA ASN A 53 -5.14 30.92 -13.05
C ASN A 53 -4.30 29.64 -13.14
N SER A 54 -3.19 29.68 -13.89
CA SER A 54 -2.36 28.50 -14.12
C SER A 54 -1.10 28.50 -13.26
N ILE A 55 -0.55 27.32 -12.99
CA ILE A 55 0.76 27.18 -12.34
C ILE A 55 1.74 26.63 -13.38
N LEU A 56 2.88 27.30 -13.53
CA LEU A 56 3.92 26.95 -14.49
C LEU A 56 5.22 26.64 -13.77
N HIS A 57 5.91 25.60 -14.23
CA HIS A 57 7.26 25.24 -13.79
C HIS A 57 8.26 25.65 -14.86
N LEU A 58 9.20 26.53 -14.52
CA LEU A 58 10.31 26.94 -15.37
C LEU A 58 11.60 26.26 -14.90
N GLU A 59 12.04 25.23 -15.58
CA GLU A 59 13.36 24.63 -15.35
C GLU A 59 14.43 25.45 -16.08
N ARG A 60 15.40 25.96 -15.33
CA ARG A 60 16.52 26.76 -15.85
C ARG A 60 17.84 26.02 -15.64
N LYS A 61 18.61 25.82 -16.71
CA LYS A 61 19.98 25.30 -16.63
C LYS A 61 20.89 26.26 -15.87
N LYS A 62 21.91 25.69 -15.21
CA LYS A 62 22.86 26.42 -14.34
C LYS A 62 23.58 27.57 -15.05
N ASP A 63 23.84 27.43 -16.34
CA ASP A 63 24.56 28.34 -17.24
C ASP A 63 23.63 29.23 -18.08
N SER A 64 22.32 29.22 -17.81
CA SER A 64 21.36 30.03 -18.55
C SER A 64 21.67 31.54 -18.47
N PRO A 65 21.59 32.29 -19.59
CA PRO A 65 21.75 33.74 -19.59
C PRO A 65 20.60 34.48 -18.89
N LEU A 66 19.53 33.78 -18.50
CA LEU A 66 18.37 34.36 -17.80
C LEU A 66 18.54 34.36 -16.28
N LYS A 67 19.64 33.83 -15.72
CA LYS A 67 19.85 33.77 -14.28
C LYS A 67 19.68 35.15 -13.62
N GLY A 68 18.69 35.27 -12.76
CA GLY A 68 18.38 36.52 -12.03
C GLY A 68 17.66 37.59 -12.87
N THR A 69 17.23 37.26 -14.08
CA THR A 69 16.46 38.15 -14.98
C THR A 69 15.28 37.44 -15.63
N GLU A 70 14.81 36.34 -15.04
CA GLU A 70 13.75 35.48 -15.56
C GLU A 70 12.45 36.27 -15.80
N GLU A 71 12.17 37.31 -15.00
CA GLU A 71 10.98 38.17 -15.17
C GLU A 71 10.90 38.86 -16.53
N LYS A 72 12.04 39.10 -17.20
CA LYS A 72 12.09 39.73 -18.53
C LYS A 72 11.69 38.77 -19.66
N LEU A 73 11.55 37.47 -19.37
CA LEU A 73 11.14 36.46 -20.32
C LEU A 73 9.63 36.55 -20.60
N PHE A 74 8.81 36.72 -19.56
CA PHE A 74 7.37 36.48 -19.64
C PHE A 74 6.62 37.35 -20.65
N PRO A 75 6.88 38.67 -20.73
CA PRO A 75 6.26 39.49 -21.78
C PRO A 75 6.66 39.06 -23.19
N LYS A 76 7.89 38.53 -23.37
CA LYS A 76 8.39 38.09 -24.69
C LYS A 76 7.79 36.78 -25.15
N ILE A 77 7.35 35.94 -24.22
CA ILE A 77 6.70 34.66 -24.52
C ILE A 77 5.18 34.71 -24.35
N SER A 78 4.62 35.91 -24.12
CA SER A 78 3.17 36.14 -23.97
C SER A 78 2.33 35.56 -25.11
N GLY A 79 2.83 35.61 -26.34
CA GLY A 79 2.18 34.99 -27.50
C GLY A 79 1.97 33.49 -27.35
N LEU A 80 2.88 32.79 -26.66
CA LEU A 80 2.74 31.35 -26.37
C LEU A 80 1.64 31.09 -25.34
N PHE A 81 1.47 31.98 -24.36
CA PHE A 81 0.38 31.87 -23.39
C PHE A 81 -0.98 32.02 -24.07
N SER A 82 -1.13 33.04 -24.92
CA SER A 82 -2.39 33.25 -25.65
C SER A 82 -2.68 32.15 -26.67
N SER A 83 -1.67 31.52 -27.28
CA SER A 83 -1.89 30.41 -28.22
C SER A 83 -2.14 29.07 -27.52
N SER A 84 -1.40 28.78 -26.46
CA SER A 84 -1.44 27.46 -25.79
C SER A 84 -2.49 27.39 -24.69
N CYS A 85 -2.86 28.55 -24.11
CA CYS A 85 -3.95 28.65 -23.15
C CYS A 85 -4.69 30.00 -23.24
N PRO A 86 -5.64 30.14 -24.19
CA PRO A 86 -6.36 31.41 -24.42
C PRO A 86 -7.16 31.91 -23.22
N GLN A 87 -7.53 31.00 -22.30
CA GLN A 87 -8.32 31.31 -21.11
C GLN A 87 -7.49 31.76 -19.91
N MET A 88 -6.16 31.65 -19.96
CA MET A 88 -5.28 32.04 -18.87
C MET A 88 -5.24 33.57 -18.73
N LYS A 89 -5.56 34.05 -17.52
CA LYS A 89 -5.49 35.47 -17.15
C LYS A 89 -4.36 35.76 -16.18
N THR A 90 -4.01 34.81 -15.32
CA THR A 90 -2.83 34.91 -14.44
C THR A 90 -2.04 33.61 -14.42
N ALA A 91 -0.75 33.70 -14.12
CA ALA A 91 0.10 32.54 -13.91
C ALA A 91 1.06 32.73 -12.73
N GLU A 92 1.14 31.73 -11.85
CA GLU A 92 2.25 31.57 -10.90
C GLU A 92 3.37 30.79 -11.60
N ILE A 93 4.60 31.28 -11.53
CA ILE A 93 5.76 30.68 -12.17
C ILE A 93 6.80 30.36 -11.12
N ASP A 94 7.05 29.06 -10.95
CA ASP A 94 8.08 28.53 -10.07
C ASP A 94 9.33 28.19 -10.90
N VAL A 95 10.46 28.80 -10.55
CA VAL A 95 11.73 28.57 -11.24
C VAL A 95 12.55 27.53 -10.49
N PHE A 96 13.00 26.49 -11.18
CA PHE A 96 13.82 25.41 -10.64
C PHE A 96 15.19 25.35 -11.33
N GLU A 97 16.20 24.88 -10.60
CA GLU A 97 17.47 24.43 -11.18
C GLU A 97 17.55 22.90 -11.14
N PRO A 98 18.17 22.23 -12.12
CA PRO A 98 18.30 20.77 -12.14
C PRO A 98 18.97 20.16 -10.90
N SER A 99 19.77 20.95 -10.16
CA SER A 99 20.39 20.51 -8.91
C SER A 99 19.45 20.50 -7.70
N ALA A 100 18.26 21.09 -7.80
CA ALA A 100 17.25 21.16 -6.76
C ALA A 100 15.83 21.13 -7.37
N PRO A 101 15.41 20.01 -7.98
CA PRO A 101 14.15 19.90 -8.70
C PRO A 101 12.90 20.10 -7.81
N ASP A 102 13.04 19.91 -6.50
CA ASP A 102 11.93 20.00 -5.54
C ASP A 102 11.84 21.36 -4.81
N VAL A 103 12.73 22.31 -5.11
CA VAL A 103 12.78 23.62 -4.43
C VAL A 103 12.82 24.75 -5.45
N ALA A 104 11.72 25.52 -5.53
CA ALA A 104 11.66 26.71 -6.37
C ALA A 104 12.66 27.77 -5.84
N ILE A 105 13.59 28.19 -6.69
CA ILE A 105 14.60 29.20 -6.35
C ILE A 105 14.08 30.64 -6.51
N ARG A 106 13.06 30.83 -7.35
CA ARG A 106 12.32 32.10 -7.52
C ARG A 106 10.87 31.79 -7.85
N LYS A 107 9.97 32.70 -7.45
CA LYS A 107 8.54 32.64 -7.76
C LYS A 107 8.10 33.96 -8.37
N PHE A 108 7.25 33.91 -9.38
CA PHE A 108 6.66 35.10 -10.00
C PHE A 108 5.15 34.94 -10.14
N ILE A 109 4.43 36.05 -10.10
CA ILE A 109 3.03 36.11 -10.53
C ILE A 109 2.98 37.06 -11.71
N ILE A 110 2.51 36.56 -12.85
CA ILE A 110 2.30 37.37 -14.06
C ILE A 110 0.82 37.43 -14.41
N SER A 111 0.38 38.51 -15.05
CA SER A 111 -1.02 38.66 -15.45
C SER A 111 -1.15 39.18 -16.87
N GLN A 112 -2.16 38.71 -17.59
CA GLN A 112 -2.51 39.20 -18.92
C GLN A 112 -2.83 40.70 -18.89
N ALA A 113 -3.47 41.19 -17.82
CA ALA A 113 -3.83 42.58 -17.64
C ALA A 113 -2.61 43.53 -17.63
N GLU A 114 -1.49 43.07 -17.06
CA GLU A 114 -0.21 43.81 -17.01
C GLU A 114 0.73 43.46 -18.19
N GLY A 115 0.17 42.97 -19.29
CA GLY A 115 0.95 42.56 -20.47
C GLY A 115 1.90 41.37 -20.20
N TRP A 116 1.51 40.48 -19.29
CA TRP A 116 2.30 39.36 -18.77
C TRP A 116 3.58 39.78 -18.05
N SER A 117 3.62 41.01 -17.54
CA SER A 117 4.67 41.48 -16.63
C SER A 117 4.45 40.92 -15.22
N VAL A 118 5.52 40.90 -14.42
CA VAL A 118 5.43 40.51 -13.00
C VAL A 118 4.61 41.55 -12.25
N VAL A 119 3.54 41.10 -11.62
CA VAL A 119 2.74 41.92 -10.71
C VAL A 119 3.56 42.04 -9.43
N VAL A 120 3.95 43.27 -9.06
CA VAL A 120 4.86 43.53 -7.93
C VAL A 120 4.27 42.97 -6.63
N SER A 121 4.78 41.83 -6.19
CA SER A 121 4.67 41.36 -4.81
C SER A 121 5.59 42.22 -3.94
N GLY A 122 5.03 42.95 -3.00
CA GLY A 122 5.71 43.91 -2.13
C GLY A 122 6.64 43.29 -1.08
N ASP A 123 7.61 42.49 -1.49
CA ASP A 123 8.71 42.01 -0.64
C ASP A 123 10.01 41.90 -1.45
N ALA A 124 10.74 43.03 -1.52
CA ALA A 124 12.15 43.03 -1.90
C ALA A 124 12.87 44.28 -1.35
N GLN A 125 13.36 44.23 -0.11
CA GLN A 125 14.57 44.98 0.24
C GLN A 125 15.26 44.41 1.49
N THR A 126 16.39 43.75 1.28
CA THR A 126 17.47 43.67 2.27
C THR A 126 18.69 44.41 1.75
N SER A 127 19.29 45.19 2.65
CA SER A 127 20.69 45.64 2.70
C SER A 127 21.11 46.82 1.82
N LYS A 128 21.28 47.99 2.47
CA LYS A 128 22.57 48.70 2.46
C LYS A 128 22.71 49.67 3.66
N ASP A 129 23.91 49.63 4.21
CA ASP A 129 24.64 50.66 4.97
C ASP A 129 24.54 50.72 6.51
N GLN A 130 25.66 50.27 7.11
CA GLN A 130 26.19 50.67 8.41
C GLN A 130 26.84 52.07 8.34
N ALA A 131 26.77 52.76 9.49
CA ALA A 131 27.71 53.74 10.05
C ALA A 131 27.68 55.20 9.56
N LYS A 132 27.09 56.10 10.37
CA LYS A 132 27.77 57.23 11.07
C LYS A 132 26.77 58.08 11.88
N GLY A 133 27.19 58.53 13.07
CA GLY A 133 26.76 59.83 13.62
C GLY A 133 26.12 59.83 15.02
N GLU A 134 26.91 60.23 16.01
CA GLU A 134 26.51 60.62 17.37
C GLU A 134 25.67 61.92 17.43
N THR A 135 24.94 62.05 18.55
CA THR A 135 24.50 63.30 19.26
C THR A 135 23.53 64.25 18.54
N ALA A 136 22.53 64.91 19.16
CA ALA A 136 22.11 65.10 20.54
C ALA A 136 20.65 65.65 20.56
N VAL A 137 19.96 65.46 21.69
CA VAL A 137 19.04 66.37 22.43
C VAL A 137 18.17 67.35 21.61
N GLU A 138 16.83 67.31 21.79
CA GLU A 138 16.01 68.40 22.40
C GLU A 138 14.50 68.05 22.44
N LYS A 139 13.92 68.06 23.65
CA LYS A 139 12.50 68.32 23.98
C LYS A 139 12.48 69.80 24.45
N PRO A 140 11.41 70.63 24.32
CA PRO A 140 10.03 70.36 24.73
C PRO A 140 9.01 70.91 23.67
N GLN A 141 7.68 70.89 23.76
CA GLN A 141 6.79 71.38 24.82
C GLN A 141 5.31 71.11 24.45
N GLN A 142 4.47 70.95 25.47
CA GLN A 142 3.00 70.84 25.43
C GLN A 142 2.32 72.16 25.02
N VAL A 143 1.11 72.06 24.46
CA VAL A 143 0.01 73.01 24.73
C VAL A 143 -1.33 72.23 24.80
N ASP A 144 -2.06 72.47 25.89
CA ASP A 144 -3.43 72.03 26.21
C ASP A 144 -4.51 72.75 25.38
N GLN A 145 -5.69 72.10 25.24
CA GLN A 145 -7.05 72.71 25.30
C GLN A 145 -8.09 71.58 25.10
N VAL A 146 -8.75 71.07 26.15
CA VAL A 146 -10.03 71.52 26.77
C VAL A 146 -11.29 71.32 25.89
N PHE A 147 -12.22 70.53 26.46
CA PHE A 147 -13.58 70.14 26.04
C PHE A 147 -14.54 71.32 25.74
N PRO A 148 -15.70 71.06 25.10
CA PRO A 148 -16.90 70.77 25.89
C PRO A 148 -17.83 69.66 25.36
N ASP A 149 -18.55 69.06 26.32
CA ASP A 149 -19.75 68.25 26.17
C ASP A 149 -20.87 68.94 25.38
N THR A 150 -21.74 68.15 24.74
CA THR A 150 -23.15 68.51 24.61
C THR A 150 -24.03 67.25 24.62
N GLN A 151 -24.76 67.05 25.73
CA GLN A 151 -25.99 66.25 25.76
C GLN A 151 -27.12 67.03 25.07
N LEU A 152 -28.04 66.31 24.41
CA LEU A 152 -29.44 66.75 24.32
C LEU A 152 -30.38 65.53 24.25
N LYS A 153 -31.15 65.38 25.33
CA LYS A 153 -32.39 64.60 25.44
C LYS A 153 -33.55 65.35 24.77
N ARG A 154 -34.58 64.58 24.41
CA ARG A 154 -36.05 64.82 24.43
C ARG A 154 -36.69 64.33 23.14
N ASP A 155 -37.90 63.82 23.09
CA ASP A 155 -38.90 63.28 24.04
C ASP A 155 -40.10 62.86 23.16
N GLN A 156 -41.04 62.13 23.77
CA GLN A 156 -42.46 61.96 23.35
C GLN A 156 -42.74 60.93 22.24
N LYS A 157 -43.80 60.10 22.29
CA LYS A 157 -45.07 60.23 23.03
C LYS A 157 -45.89 58.92 22.96
N THR A 158 -46.62 58.61 24.05
CA THR A 158 -48.00 58.01 24.16
C THR A 158 -48.34 56.71 23.42
N ALA A 159 -49.29 55.86 23.83
CA ALA A 159 -50.11 55.56 24.99
C ALA A 159 -51.06 54.43 24.54
N GLY A 160 -51.54 53.58 25.45
CA GLY A 160 -52.62 52.62 25.14
C GLY A 160 -52.73 51.48 26.15
N GLU A 161 -53.64 51.67 27.12
CA GLU A 161 -54.07 50.75 28.18
C GLU A 161 -55.04 49.65 27.73
N GLU A 162 -55.09 48.57 28.54
CA GLU A 162 -56.24 47.72 28.95
C GLU A 162 -57.06 46.95 27.86
N LYS A 163 -57.67 45.77 28.06
CA LYS A 163 -58.22 45.08 29.25
C LYS A 163 -58.61 43.61 28.88
N VAL A 164 -58.26 42.67 29.77
CA VAL A 164 -59.13 41.67 30.47
C VAL A 164 -60.06 40.71 29.71
N VAL A 165 -59.99 39.41 30.08
CA VAL A 165 -61.03 38.46 30.59
C VAL A 165 -60.26 37.17 31.01
N ALA A 166 -60.03 36.80 32.28
CA ALA A 166 -60.89 36.11 33.28
C ALA A 166 -61.40 34.73 32.78
N ASP A 167 -61.47 33.60 33.48
CA ASP A 167 -61.23 33.16 34.86
C ASP A 167 -61.33 31.61 34.85
N ALA A 168 -60.70 30.91 35.80
CA ALA A 168 -61.16 29.65 36.41
C ALA A 168 -60.05 29.05 37.31
N SER A 169 -60.20 29.32 38.60
CA SER A 169 -59.45 28.71 39.71
C SER A 169 -59.73 27.21 39.87
N GLN A 170 -58.74 26.45 40.37
CA GLN A 170 -58.94 25.65 41.59
C GLN A 170 -57.63 25.26 42.29
N THR A 171 -57.75 25.27 43.61
CA THR A 171 -56.72 25.37 44.65
C THR A 171 -56.29 23.99 45.15
N SER A 172 -54.99 23.78 45.36
CA SER A 172 -54.47 22.94 46.46
C SER A 172 -53.08 23.44 46.89
N LYS A 173 -52.81 23.39 48.19
CA LYS A 173 -51.66 23.97 48.93
C LYS A 173 -51.11 22.86 49.85
N PRO A 174 -49.90 22.96 50.41
CA PRO A 174 -48.57 23.08 49.82
C PRO A 174 -47.70 21.84 50.15
N GLU A 175 -46.76 21.46 49.27
CA GLU A 175 -45.67 20.55 49.64
C GLU A 175 -44.35 21.33 49.68
N LYS A 176 -43.62 21.11 50.77
CA LYS A 176 -42.47 21.88 51.23
C LYS A 176 -41.23 21.43 50.45
N THR A 177 -40.87 22.14 49.38
CA THR A 177 -39.62 21.88 48.65
C THR A 177 -38.46 22.56 49.39
N GLU A 178 -37.53 21.74 49.87
CA GLU A 178 -36.19 22.17 50.27
C GLU A 178 -35.49 22.91 49.12
N PRO A 179 -34.63 23.90 49.41
CA PRO A 179 -33.82 24.52 48.37
C PRO A 179 -32.86 23.46 47.81
N ASP A 180 -33.03 23.16 46.52
CA ASP A 180 -32.09 22.34 45.76
C ASP A 180 -30.68 22.87 45.98
N LYS A 181 -29.84 21.97 46.49
CA LYS A 181 -28.41 22.14 46.56
C LYS A 181 -27.93 22.58 45.19
N VAL A 182 -27.27 23.74 45.16
CA VAL A 182 -26.30 24.08 44.13
C VAL A 182 -25.36 22.89 44.01
N VAL A 183 -25.56 22.07 42.99
CA VAL A 183 -24.64 21.01 42.60
C VAL A 183 -23.36 21.74 42.23
N ALA A 184 -22.41 21.73 43.15
CA ALA A 184 -21.06 22.20 42.90
C ALA A 184 -20.56 21.43 41.66
N GLU A 185 -20.44 22.15 40.56
CA GLU A 185 -19.78 21.72 39.35
C GLU A 185 -18.41 21.15 39.78
N LYS A 186 -18.25 19.82 39.69
CA LYS A 186 -16.98 19.18 39.96
C LYS A 186 -16.00 19.80 38.98
N LYS A 187 -15.10 20.66 39.46
CA LYS A 187 -13.96 21.11 38.66
C LYS A 187 -13.26 19.86 38.15
N ASP A 188 -13.32 19.64 36.85
CA ASP A 188 -12.57 18.57 36.21
C ASP A 188 -11.10 18.69 36.63
N PRO A 189 -10.45 17.58 37.01
CA PRO A 189 -9.06 17.62 37.41
C PRO A 189 -8.23 18.23 36.28
N LYS A 190 -7.48 19.27 36.60
CA LYS A 190 -6.60 19.94 35.63
C LYS A 190 -5.67 18.88 35.01
N PRO A 191 -5.63 18.76 33.67
CA PRO A 191 -4.85 17.72 33.01
C PRO A 191 -3.36 17.86 33.33
N ASN A 192 -2.67 16.72 33.44
CA ASN A 192 -1.23 16.70 33.67
C ASN A 192 -0.49 17.15 32.41
N ARG A 193 0.66 17.83 32.58
CA ARG A 193 1.54 18.07 31.44
C ARG A 193 2.21 16.75 31.04
N LEU A 194 2.33 16.52 29.74
CA LEU A 194 3.03 15.36 29.22
C LEU A 194 4.55 15.57 29.28
N ASP A 195 5.14 15.24 30.44
CA ASP A 195 6.56 15.28 30.71
C ASP A 195 7.05 13.98 31.38
N PHE A 196 8.38 13.84 31.50
CA PHE A 196 8.99 12.63 32.03
C PHE A 196 8.52 12.29 33.45
N LEU A 197 8.53 13.26 34.36
CA LEU A 197 8.17 13.02 35.76
C LEU A 197 6.71 12.60 35.91
N SER A 198 5.79 13.29 35.22
CA SER A 198 4.36 12.97 35.27
C SER A 198 4.08 11.56 34.74
N LEU A 199 4.78 11.14 33.68
CA LEU A 199 4.69 9.78 33.15
C LEU A 199 5.37 8.75 34.06
N ALA A 200 6.49 9.08 34.69
CA ALA A 200 7.20 8.19 35.60
C ALA A 200 6.34 7.89 36.84
N TYR A 201 5.68 8.92 37.40
CA TYR A 201 4.74 8.73 38.50
C TYR A 201 3.55 7.87 38.10
N LEU A 202 2.98 8.07 36.91
CA LEU A 202 1.91 7.22 36.40
C LEU A 202 2.40 5.77 36.20
N ALA A 203 3.59 5.59 35.63
CA ALA A 203 4.17 4.27 35.40
C ALA A 203 4.39 3.52 36.72
N MET A 204 4.94 4.18 37.75
CA MET A 204 5.08 3.62 39.10
C MET A 204 3.74 3.41 39.82
N LYS A 205 2.69 4.14 39.44
CA LYS A 205 1.33 3.91 39.96
C LYS A 205 0.71 2.65 39.36
N VAL A 206 0.91 2.43 38.06
CA VAL A 206 0.31 1.32 37.31
C VAL A 206 1.14 0.04 37.44
N ASP A 207 2.46 0.15 37.69
CA ASP A 207 3.37 -0.98 37.87
C ASP A 207 3.98 -0.99 39.30
N PRO A 208 3.47 -1.87 40.19
CA PRO A 208 3.98 -1.98 41.56
C PRO A 208 5.44 -2.43 41.67
N GLU A 209 5.99 -3.14 40.69
CA GLU A 209 7.38 -3.59 40.73
C GLU A 209 8.33 -2.43 40.45
N ALA A 210 7.97 -1.55 39.52
CA ALA A 210 8.66 -0.27 39.33
C ALA A 210 8.64 0.61 40.60
N ARG A 211 7.52 0.61 41.33
CA ARG A 211 7.41 1.34 42.61
C ARG A 211 8.35 0.80 43.69
N LYS A 212 8.66 -0.50 43.68
CA LYS A 212 9.52 -1.17 44.66
C LYS A 212 11.01 -1.11 44.30
N ASP A 213 11.35 -0.90 43.03
CA ASP A 213 12.73 -0.83 42.56
C ASP A 213 13.43 0.44 43.07
N SER A 214 14.47 0.25 43.88
CA SER A 214 15.27 1.33 44.47
C SER A 214 15.97 2.19 43.41
N ARG A 215 16.37 1.60 42.27
CA ARG A 215 17.03 2.32 41.17
C ARG A 215 16.07 3.25 40.47
N THR A 216 14.87 2.74 40.20
CA THR A 216 13.75 3.49 39.65
C THR A 216 13.38 4.67 40.56
N PHE A 217 13.20 4.40 41.85
CA PHE A 217 12.92 5.44 42.84
C PHE A 217 14.02 6.52 42.87
N GLN A 218 15.28 6.11 42.96
CA GLN A 218 16.43 7.03 42.98
C GLN A 218 16.49 7.87 41.71
N HIS A 219 16.18 7.28 40.55
CA HIS A 219 16.14 8.01 39.28
C HIS A 219 15.07 9.10 39.30
N VAL A 220 13.82 8.74 39.64
CA VAL A 220 12.70 9.70 39.68
C VAL A 220 12.95 10.80 40.71
N ALA A 221 13.45 10.45 41.90
CA ALA A 221 13.82 11.43 42.92
C ALA A 221 14.94 12.36 42.44
N SER A 222 15.96 11.84 41.76
CA SER A 222 17.09 12.64 41.27
C SER A 222 16.68 13.60 40.15
N VAL A 223 15.79 13.19 39.24
CA VAL A 223 15.25 14.08 38.19
C VAL A 223 14.36 15.16 38.83
N GLN A 224 13.53 14.80 39.81
CA GLN A 224 12.65 15.74 40.50
C GLN A 224 13.41 16.86 41.23
N ASN A 225 14.54 16.55 41.86
CA ASN A 225 15.35 17.52 42.60
C ASN A 225 16.85 17.34 42.33
N CYS A 226 17.22 17.59 41.08
CA CYS A 226 18.58 17.35 40.60
C CYS A 226 19.64 18.12 41.39
N LYS A 227 19.38 19.39 41.73
CA LYS A 227 20.33 20.21 42.50
C LYS A 227 20.62 19.63 43.89
N ALA A 228 19.58 19.20 44.62
CA ALA A 228 19.78 18.61 45.95
C ALA A 228 20.46 17.26 45.85
N TYR A 229 20.05 16.41 44.89
CA TYR A 229 20.73 15.14 44.62
C TYR A 229 22.23 15.35 44.35
N LEU A 230 22.59 16.30 43.49
CA LEU A 230 23.98 16.60 43.15
C LEU A 230 24.80 17.15 44.34
N SER A 231 24.16 17.63 45.41
CA SER A 231 24.85 18.06 46.63
C SER A 231 25.19 16.92 47.59
N VAL A 232 24.52 15.77 47.47
CA VAL A 232 24.65 14.65 48.43
C VAL A 232 25.14 13.35 47.79
N TYR A 233 25.06 13.19 46.46
CA TYR A 233 25.29 11.90 45.79
C TYR A 233 26.68 11.26 46.02
N LYS A 234 27.70 12.07 46.34
CA LYS A 234 29.07 11.58 46.60
C LYS A 234 29.24 10.95 47.98
N ASN A 235 28.34 11.23 48.91
CA ASN A 235 28.37 10.69 50.27
C ASN A 235 27.24 9.68 50.43
N GLU A 236 27.58 8.42 50.71
CA GLU A 236 26.62 7.33 50.85
C GLU A 236 25.58 7.59 51.96
N PHE A 237 26.00 8.15 53.10
CA PHE A 237 25.11 8.44 54.22
C PHE A 237 24.16 9.60 53.90
N ASP A 238 24.68 10.69 53.34
CA ASP A 238 23.85 11.85 52.96
C ASP A 238 22.86 11.47 51.85
N LEU A 239 23.28 10.66 50.88
CA LEU A 239 22.43 10.14 49.83
C LEU A 239 21.30 9.27 50.39
N ARG A 240 21.63 8.36 51.33
CA ARG A 240 20.63 7.50 51.98
C ARG A 240 19.59 8.33 52.73
N ASP A 241 20.03 9.30 53.54
CA ASP A 241 19.14 10.16 54.31
C ASP A 241 18.26 11.02 53.40
N TRP A 242 18.84 11.55 52.32
CA TRP A 242 18.09 12.29 51.31
C TRP A 242 17.05 11.41 50.60
N LEU A 243 17.39 10.17 50.23
CA LEU A 243 16.44 9.23 49.61
C LEU A 243 15.27 8.90 50.54
N LEU A 244 15.52 8.74 51.84
CA LEU A 244 14.47 8.54 52.84
C LEU A 244 13.52 9.75 52.91
N GLN A 245 14.06 10.97 52.85
CA GLN A 245 13.26 12.20 52.80
C GLN A 245 12.43 12.31 51.51
N GLN A 246 13.01 11.94 50.36
CA GLN A 246 12.29 11.99 49.08
C GLN A 246 11.18 10.94 49.00
N LYS A 247 11.24 9.86 49.78
CA LYS A 247 10.30 8.74 49.68
C LYS A 247 8.85 9.16 49.81
N GLY A 248 8.51 9.89 50.88
CA GLY A 248 7.15 10.38 51.09
C GLY A 248 6.71 11.39 50.02
N ILE A 249 7.63 12.19 49.48
CA ILE A 249 7.33 13.18 48.43
C ILE A 249 6.97 12.46 47.13
N VAL A 250 7.78 11.50 46.71
CA VAL A 250 7.58 10.72 45.49
C VAL A 250 6.33 9.84 45.61
N GLU A 251 6.11 9.16 46.75
CA GLU A 251 4.91 8.36 47.00
C GLU A 251 3.64 9.20 46.87
N LYS A 252 3.63 10.40 47.47
CA LYS A 252 2.51 11.33 47.33
C LYS A 252 2.29 11.77 45.88
N LYS A 253 3.35 11.95 45.09
CA LYS A 253 3.25 12.28 43.65
C LYS A 253 2.70 11.11 42.83
N ILE A 254 3.13 9.88 43.14
CA ILE A 254 2.61 8.66 42.53
C ILE A 254 1.11 8.53 42.80
N GLU A 255 0.68 8.66 44.06
CA GLU A 255 -0.74 8.52 44.43
C GLU A 255 -1.63 9.55 43.71
N ASN A 256 -1.15 10.80 43.64
CA ASN A 256 -1.85 11.90 42.98
C ASN A 256 -1.68 11.93 41.45
N SER A 257 -0.91 11.00 40.86
CA SER A 257 -0.76 10.95 39.40
C SER A 257 -2.08 10.56 38.73
N GLY A 258 -2.46 11.32 37.71
CA GLY A 258 -3.64 11.08 36.88
C GLY A 258 -3.25 10.51 35.53
N ASP A 259 -4.21 9.86 34.86
CA ASP A 259 -4.06 9.25 33.54
C ASP A 259 -4.45 10.19 32.38
N ILE A 260 -4.94 11.40 32.69
CA ILE A 260 -5.32 12.43 31.72
C ILE A 260 -4.20 13.46 31.58
N PHE A 261 -3.77 13.69 30.33
CA PHE A 261 -2.65 14.55 29.97
C PHE A 261 -3.02 15.57 28.89
N GLU A 262 -2.41 16.74 28.95
CA GLU A 262 -2.45 17.73 27.88
C GLU A 262 -1.10 17.75 27.14
N LEU A 263 -1.17 17.67 25.82
CA LEU A 263 -0.07 17.88 24.91
C LEU A 263 -0.39 19.09 24.02
N THR A 264 0.53 20.05 23.93
CA THR A 264 0.43 21.14 22.96
C THR A 264 1.53 21.01 21.93
N LYS A 265 1.17 21.03 20.64
CA LYS A 265 2.11 21.03 19.52
C LYS A 265 1.78 22.20 18.60
N THR A 266 2.80 22.78 17.99
CA THR A 266 2.62 23.81 16.97
C THR A 266 3.17 23.30 15.66
N TYR A 267 2.37 23.46 14.61
CA TYR A 267 2.65 23.03 13.25
C TYR A 267 2.73 24.25 12.35
N ASN A 268 3.47 24.13 11.25
CA ASN A 268 3.39 25.06 10.14
C ASN A 268 2.61 24.35 9.03
N VAL A 269 1.49 24.93 8.63
CA VAL A 269 0.59 24.31 7.66
C VAL A 269 0.74 24.95 6.30
N ARG A 270 0.72 24.14 5.23
CA ARG A 270 0.70 24.65 3.86
C ARG A 270 -0.71 25.16 3.56
N ARG A 271 -0.79 26.31 2.89
CA ARG A 271 -2.07 26.86 2.44
C ARG A 271 -2.62 26.06 1.27
N SER A 272 -3.58 25.20 1.55
CA SER A 272 -4.51 24.70 0.53
C SER A 272 -5.91 24.65 1.12
N TYR A 273 -6.50 25.84 1.29
CA TYR A 273 -7.94 25.94 1.52
C TYR A 273 -8.66 25.82 0.18
N ASP A 274 -9.51 24.81 0.08
CA ASP A 274 -10.38 24.60 -1.06
C ASP A 274 -11.73 25.28 -0.79
N PHE A 275 -11.94 26.45 -1.41
CA PHE A 275 -13.18 27.22 -1.31
C PHE A 275 -14.40 26.49 -1.90
N SER A 276 -14.21 25.50 -2.77
CA SER A 276 -15.32 24.75 -3.36
C SER A 276 -15.86 23.70 -2.39
N THR A 277 -14.99 23.10 -1.58
CA THR A 277 -15.35 22.09 -0.57
C THR A 277 -15.37 22.64 0.86
N ASN A 278 -15.00 23.91 1.05
CA ASN A 278 -14.80 24.56 2.34
C ASN A 278 -13.82 23.81 3.25
N MET A 279 -12.79 23.18 2.67
CA MET A 279 -11.83 22.36 3.42
C MET A 279 -10.48 23.06 3.52
N LEU A 280 -9.96 23.21 4.74
CA LEU A 280 -8.59 23.61 5.00
C LEU A 280 -7.71 22.37 5.16
N ASP A 281 -6.76 22.16 4.25
CA ASP A 281 -5.70 21.18 4.49
C ASP A 281 -4.74 21.72 5.56
N ILE A 282 -4.61 21.00 6.66
CA ILE A 282 -3.65 21.30 7.74
C ILE A 282 -2.54 20.25 7.80
N GLY A 283 -2.52 19.30 6.86
CA GLY A 283 -1.61 18.17 6.83
C GLY A 283 -1.80 17.21 8.02
N GLY A 284 -0.93 16.20 8.08
CA GLY A 284 -0.86 15.24 9.18
C GLY A 284 -0.52 15.93 10.50
N PHE A 285 -1.50 16.06 11.41
CA PHE A 285 -1.26 16.59 12.76
C PHE A 285 -1.26 15.51 13.85
N THR A 286 -1.31 14.22 13.51
CA THR A 286 -1.09 13.18 14.53
C THR A 286 0.32 13.32 15.08
N PRO A 287 0.52 13.49 16.40
CA PRO A 287 1.87 13.53 16.94
C PRO A 287 2.54 12.18 16.70
N ASN A 288 3.78 12.19 16.22
CA ASN A 288 4.60 10.99 16.20
C ASN A 288 4.76 10.46 17.63
N GLY A 289 4.87 9.13 17.77
CA GLY A 289 5.23 8.51 19.04
C GLY A 289 6.48 9.19 19.60
N PHE A 290 6.46 9.53 20.88
CA PHE A 290 7.56 10.23 21.52
C PHE A 290 8.20 9.35 22.58
N ARG A 291 9.53 9.45 22.66
CA ARG A 291 10.32 8.85 23.73
C ARG A 291 10.78 9.97 24.64
N LEU A 292 10.45 9.86 25.92
CA LEU A 292 10.90 10.75 26.96
C LEU A 292 11.92 10.01 27.80
N GLY A 293 13.12 10.57 27.85
CA GLY A 293 14.13 10.23 28.84
C GLY A 293 14.58 11.54 29.46
N ASP A 294 14.79 11.52 30.76
CA ASP A 294 15.38 12.64 31.48
C ASP A 294 16.52 12.10 32.36
N THR A 295 17.51 12.94 32.62
CA THR A 295 18.66 12.56 33.44
C THR A 295 19.12 13.75 34.26
N CYS A 296 19.35 13.54 35.55
CA CYS A 296 20.12 14.48 36.35
C CYS A 296 21.62 14.20 36.16
N ARG A 297 22.36 15.11 35.50
CA ARG A 297 23.79 14.93 35.18
C ARG A 297 24.68 16.04 35.75
N TYR A 298 25.94 15.68 36.00
CA TYR A 298 27.08 16.58 36.07
C TYR A 298 27.67 16.72 34.64
N THR A 299 28.05 17.91 34.22
CA THR A 299 28.54 18.19 32.85
C THR A 299 29.94 17.63 32.54
N GLU A 300 30.60 16.92 33.44
CA GLU A 300 32.05 16.72 33.36
C GLU A 300 32.56 15.31 33.05
N ASN A 301 31.78 14.22 33.10
CA ASN A 301 32.29 12.89 32.71
C ASN A 301 31.23 12.03 32.01
N TYR A 302 31.62 11.43 30.89
CA TYR A 302 30.73 10.73 29.95
C TYR A 302 30.40 9.26 30.35
N ASP A 303 31.00 8.69 31.39
CA ASP A 303 31.07 7.22 31.52
C ASP A 303 30.54 6.53 32.80
N ASP A 304 29.97 7.21 33.80
CA ASP A 304 29.55 6.49 35.02
C ASP A 304 28.02 6.41 35.23
N SER A 305 27.50 5.19 35.09
CA SER A 305 26.22 4.68 35.65
C SER A 305 24.95 5.47 35.35
N TYR A 306 24.48 5.39 34.10
CA TYR A 306 23.19 5.96 33.69
C TYR A 306 22.00 5.18 34.28
N LEU A 307 21.49 5.65 35.42
CA LEU A 307 20.07 5.51 35.73
C LEU A 307 19.31 6.33 34.67
N HIS A 308 18.90 5.68 33.59
CA HIS A 308 18.07 6.29 32.55
C HIS A 308 16.78 5.48 32.46
N GLY A 309 15.64 6.17 32.47
CA GLY A 309 14.30 5.68 32.16
C GLY A 309 13.93 6.05 30.71
N VAL A 310 13.58 5.10 29.84
CA VAL A 310 12.91 5.46 28.56
C VAL A 310 11.42 5.20 28.68
N LEU A 311 10.64 6.27 28.71
CA LEU A 311 9.18 6.23 28.67
C LEU A 311 8.73 6.50 27.24
N SER A 312 8.03 5.56 26.63
CA SER A 312 7.52 5.68 25.28
C SER A 312 6.01 5.87 25.31
N VAL A 313 5.51 6.82 24.53
CA VAL A 313 4.08 6.98 24.32
C VAL A 313 3.79 6.78 22.85
N VAL A 314 2.90 5.84 22.58
CA VAL A 314 2.37 5.54 21.25
C VAL A 314 0.95 6.07 21.19
N PHE A 315 0.63 6.86 20.17
CA PHE A 315 -0.72 7.35 19.98
C PHE A 315 -1.54 6.33 19.22
N GLU A 316 -2.82 6.23 19.56
CA GLU A 316 -3.76 5.52 18.69
C GLU A 316 -3.86 6.22 17.33
N THR A 317 -4.25 5.47 16.31
CA THR A 317 -4.44 6.05 14.98
C THR A 317 -5.67 6.95 14.99
N LEU A 318 -5.52 8.20 14.54
CA LEU A 318 -6.67 9.07 14.28
C LEU A 318 -7.40 8.62 13.00
N PRO A 319 -8.75 8.62 13.00
CA PRO A 319 -9.54 8.36 11.79
C PRO A 319 -9.16 9.30 10.66
N LYS A 320 -9.19 8.81 9.40
CA LYS A 320 -8.72 9.58 8.23
C LYS A 320 -9.40 10.95 8.08
N GLN A 321 -10.69 11.03 8.42
CA GLN A 321 -11.46 12.27 8.36
C GLN A 321 -10.90 13.39 9.25
N PHE A 322 -10.07 13.04 10.24
CA PHE A 322 -9.45 13.99 11.14
C PHE A 322 -7.97 14.20 10.86
N THR A 323 -7.30 13.48 9.96
CA THR A 323 -5.83 13.53 9.91
C THR A 323 -5.25 14.54 8.94
N THR A 324 -6.05 15.18 8.08
CA THR A 324 -5.50 16.03 7.00
C THR A 324 -6.30 17.29 6.70
N LYS A 325 -7.64 17.25 6.79
CA LYS A 325 -8.47 18.38 6.36
C LYS A 325 -9.48 18.78 7.44
N LEU A 326 -9.67 20.08 7.63
CA LEU A 326 -10.69 20.67 8.48
C LEU A 326 -11.79 21.29 7.62
N TYR A 327 -13.04 20.94 7.90
CA TYR A 327 -14.18 21.62 7.29
C TYR A 327 -14.44 22.95 8.00
N LEU A 328 -14.37 24.06 7.25
CA LEU A 328 -14.60 25.42 7.76
C LEU A 328 -15.63 26.13 6.87
N PRO A 329 -16.95 26.04 7.16
CA PRO A 329 -17.99 26.54 6.27
C PRO A 329 -18.09 28.07 6.20
N GLY A 330 -18.40 28.60 5.02
CA GLY A 330 -18.89 29.97 4.83
C GLY A 330 -17.93 31.09 5.24
N GLU A 331 -18.45 32.13 5.91
CA GLU A 331 -17.66 33.28 6.37
C GLU A 331 -16.64 32.93 7.46
N LEU A 332 -16.92 31.88 8.25
CA LEU A 332 -15.98 31.31 9.23
C LEU A 332 -14.74 30.75 8.52
N GLY A 333 -14.89 30.17 7.34
CA GLY A 333 -13.77 29.69 6.50
C GLY A 333 -12.84 30.83 6.07
N ARG A 334 -13.40 31.91 5.51
CA ARG A 334 -12.60 33.07 5.06
C ARG A 334 -11.86 33.73 6.21
N LYS A 335 -12.56 34.04 7.31
CA LYS A 335 -11.94 34.62 8.50
C LYS A 335 -10.86 33.73 9.10
N SER A 336 -11.08 32.41 9.14
CA SER A 336 -10.08 31.45 9.62
C SER A 336 -8.80 31.45 8.77
N VAL A 337 -8.95 31.57 7.44
CA VAL A 337 -7.82 31.66 6.51
C VAL A 337 -7.04 32.96 6.68
N ASP A 338 -7.74 34.07 6.90
CA ASP A 338 -7.13 35.38 7.16
C ASP A 338 -6.37 35.39 8.51
N GLU A 339 -6.98 34.85 9.57
CA GLU A 339 -6.32 34.70 10.88
C GLU A 339 -5.10 33.78 10.78
N LEU A 340 -5.21 32.70 10.00
CA LEU A 340 -4.08 31.82 9.73
C LEU A 340 -2.96 32.57 8.98
N GLN A 341 -3.30 33.46 8.04
CA GLN A 341 -2.34 34.35 7.36
C GLN A 341 -1.57 35.21 8.36
N ASN A 342 -2.32 35.92 9.19
CA ASN A 342 -1.79 36.88 10.15
C ASN A 342 -0.89 36.19 11.19
N SER A 343 -1.14 34.89 11.41
CA SER A 343 -0.35 34.06 12.31
C SER A 343 0.90 33.41 11.68
N GLY A 344 1.20 33.70 10.41
CA GLY A 344 2.33 33.09 9.69
C GLY A 344 2.13 31.61 9.36
N ASN A 345 0.87 31.20 9.14
CA ASN A 345 0.46 29.81 8.89
C ASN A 345 0.84 28.83 10.01
N HIS A 346 0.90 29.33 11.24
CA HIS A 346 1.08 28.48 12.41
C HIS A 346 -0.27 27.99 12.93
N VAL A 347 -0.33 26.70 13.25
CA VAL A 347 -1.48 26.08 13.92
C VAL A 347 -1.00 25.45 15.22
N THR A 348 -1.62 25.81 16.33
CA THR A 348 -1.38 25.16 17.62
C THR A 348 -2.50 24.16 17.90
N VAL A 349 -2.13 22.91 18.09
CA VAL A 349 -3.04 21.83 18.44
C VAL A 349 -2.84 21.44 19.89
N LYS A 350 -3.92 21.45 20.66
CA LYS A 350 -3.99 20.96 22.03
C LYS A 350 -4.71 19.62 22.03
N TYR A 351 -4.04 18.58 22.52
CA TYR A 351 -4.58 17.24 22.67
C TYR A 351 -4.79 16.98 24.16
N LEU A 352 -6.01 16.61 24.52
CA LEU A 352 -6.31 15.96 25.79
C LEU A 352 -6.28 14.45 25.55
N LEU A 353 -5.42 13.77 26.30
CA LEU A 353 -5.07 12.38 26.10
C LEU A 353 -5.39 11.58 27.36
N LYS A 354 -5.95 10.38 27.20
CA LYS A 354 -6.00 9.37 28.25
C LYS A 354 -4.93 8.33 27.99
N LEU A 355 -4.01 8.14 28.93
CA LEU A 355 -2.95 7.16 28.80
C LEU A 355 -3.35 5.83 29.44
N SER A 356 -3.22 4.75 28.68
CA SER A 356 -3.30 3.38 29.19
C SER A 356 -1.92 2.73 29.12
N SER A 357 -1.48 2.12 30.22
CA SER A 357 -0.20 1.41 30.25
C SER A 357 -0.25 0.15 29.39
N GLU A 358 0.79 -0.08 28.58
CA GLU A 358 1.08 -1.37 27.95
C GLU A 358 2.10 -2.18 28.78
N GLY A 359 2.67 -1.57 29.84
CA GLY A 359 3.66 -2.19 30.71
C GLY A 359 5.11 -2.06 30.19
N VAL A 360 5.97 -2.95 30.70
CA VAL A 360 7.39 -3.01 30.36
C VAL A 360 7.57 -3.71 29.01
N VAL A 361 8.30 -3.08 28.08
CA VAL A 361 8.53 -3.60 26.71
C VAL A 361 9.99 -4.09 26.52
N GLY A 362 10.71 -4.31 27.62
CA GLY A 362 12.09 -4.78 27.65
C GLY A 362 12.39 -5.57 28.92
N GLU A 363 13.65 -5.91 29.15
CA GLU A 363 14.06 -6.75 30.29
C GLU A 363 13.89 -6.06 31.66
N SER A 364 13.76 -4.73 31.68
CA SER A 364 13.61 -3.96 32.91
C SER A 364 12.81 -2.67 32.69
N TRP A 365 12.02 -2.29 33.69
CA TRP A 365 11.18 -1.08 33.66
C TRP A 365 11.99 0.20 33.38
N ASN A 366 13.17 0.30 34.01
CA ASN A 366 14.05 1.45 33.80
C ASN A 366 14.55 1.54 32.35
N ARG A 367 14.55 0.47 31.54
CA ARG A 367 15.00 0.58 30.14
C ARG A 367 13.90 0.99 29.19
N SER A 368 12.68 0.49 29.36
CA SER A 368 11.58 0.79 28.43
C SER A 368 10.21 0.48 29.05
N PHE A 369 9.43 1.54 29.27
CA PHE A 369 8.02 1.44 29.61
C PHE A 369 7.17 2.08 28.51
N ARG A 370 6.00 1.52 28.21
CA ARG A 370 5.16 2.01 27.12
C ARG A 370 3.74 2.33 27.58
N PHE A 371 3.22 3.44 27.05
CA PHE A 371 1.82 3.84 27.15
C PHE A 371 1.19 3.95 25.77
N THR A 372 -0.09 3.60 25.66
CA THR A 372 -0.96 4.00 24.56
C THR A 372 -1.70 5.28 24.94
N ALA A 373 -1.66 6.30 24.09
CA ALA A 373 -2.43 7.53 24.24
C ALA A 373 -3.72 7.46 23.40
N LYS A 374 -4.86 7.59 24.08
CA LYS A 374 -6.18 7.76 23.47
C LYS A 374 -6.59 9.23 23.45
N PHE A 375 -7.14 9.71 22.36
CA PHE A 375 -7.61 11.09 22.23
C PHE A 375 -8.99 11.24 22.88
N LEU A 376 -9.10 12.18 23.81
CA LEU A 376 -10.36 12.57 24.44
C LEU A 376 -10.91 13.88 23.86
N ASP A 377 -10.01 14.83 23.58
CA ASP A 377 -10.34 16.17 23.10
C ASP A 377 -9.19 16.66 22.23
N VAL A 378 -9.50 17.22 21.06
CA VAL A 378 -8.51 17.88 20.21
C VAL A 378 -9.04 19.25 19.81
N LYS A 379 -8.30 20.29 20.17
CA LYS A 379 -8.60 21.67 19.82
C LYS A 379 -7.49 22.25 18.98
N ILE A 380 -7.87 22.85 17.86
CA ILE A 380 -6.96 23.35 16.85
C ILE A 380 -7.14 24.86 16.78
N TYR A 381 -6.05 25.60 16.94
CA TYR A 381 -6.04 27.06 16.99
C TYR A 381 -5.09 27.66 15.96
N THR A 382 -5.35 28.88 15.50
CA THR A 382 -4.35 29.67 14.75
C THR A 382 -3.29 30.26 15.67
N GLY A 383 -2.09 30.43 15.11
CA GLY A 383 -0.94 31.06 15.74
C GLY A 383 -0.33 30.26 16.87
N ARG A 384 0.91 30.65 17.23
CA ARG A 384 1.71 29.96 18.26
C ARG A 384 1.14 30.05 19.67
N ASN A 385 0.28 31.05 19.90
CA ASN A 385 -0.30 31.36 21.21
C ASN A 385 -1.76 30.88 21.34
N ALA A 386 -2.25 30.09 20.39
CA ALA A 386 -3.63 29.60 20.35
C ALA A 386 -4.67 30.75 20.37
N ASN A 387 -4.62 31.63 19.36
CA ASN A 387 -5.37 32.88 19.35
C ASN A 387 -6.83 32.70 18.92
N PHE A 388 -7.08 31.88 17.89
CA PHE A 388 -8.41 31.69 17.31
C PHE A 388 -8.69 30.19 17.13
N LEU A 389 -9.82 29.69 17.64
CA LEU A 389 -10.19 28.27 17.54
C LEU A 389 -10.72 27.96 16.14
N LEU A 390 -10.02 27.09 15.41
CA LEU A 390 -10.39 26.61 14.08
C LEU A 390 -11.33 25.41 14.14
N ALA A 391 -11.01 24.44 15.00
CA ALA A 391 -11.76 23.19 15.10
C ALA A 391 -11.65 22.59 16.49
N HIS A 392 -12.68 21.85 16.86
CA HIS A 392 -12.78 21.13 18.12
C HIS A 392 -13.41 19.76 17.84
N HIS A 393 -12.71 18.71 18.25
CA HIS A 393 -13.15 17.33 18.15
C HIS A 393 -13.18 16.70 19.53
N THR A 394 -14.32 16.11 19.87
CA THR A 394 -14.60 15.44 21.14
C THR A 394 -14.39 13.94 21.02
N SER A 395 -14.40 13.24 22.16
CA SER A 395 -14.36 11.78 22.22
C SER A 395 -15.48 11.13 21.39
N GLU A 396 -16.67 11.73 21.36
CA GLU A 396 -17.82 11.22 20.60
C GLU A 396 -17.60 11.35 19.09
N ASP A 397 -17.01 12.46 18.63
CA ASP A 397 -16.63 12.66 17.24
C ASP A 397 -15.64 11.57 16.79
N PHE A 398 -14.66 11.25 17.64
CA PHE A 398 -13.68 10.20 17.36
C PHE A 398 -14.31 8.81 17.28
N GLU A 399 -15.22 8.47 18.18
CA GLU A 399 -15.89 7.17 18.16
C GLU A 399 -16.81 7.02 16.94
N THR A 400 -17.57 8.06 16.61
CA THR A 400 -18.46 8.09 15.45
C THR A 400 -17.69 7.86 14.15
N ALA A 401 -16.56 8.57 14.01
CA ALA A 401 -15.66 8.42 12.87
C ALA A 401 -15.07 7.02 12.73
N ARG A 402 -14.65 6.41 13.86
CA ARG A 402 -14.09 5.05 13.85
C ARG A 402 -15.14 4.04 13.40
N LYS A 403 -16.37 4.16 13.89
CA LYS A 403 -17.48 3.30 13.47
C LYS A 403 -17.77 3.47 11.97
N ALA A 404 -17.77 4.70 11.47
CA ALA A 404 -17.95 4.97 10.04
C ALA A 404 -16.83 4.36 9.19
N GLU A 405 -15.57 4.53 9.56
CA GLU A 405 -14.42 3.97 8.84
C GLU A 405 -14.42 2.43 8.88
N GLN A 406 -14.78 1.82 10.01
CA GLN A 406 -14.93 0.36 10.12
C GLN A 406 -16.03 -0.15 9.20
N ALA A 407 -17.19 0.52 9.15
CA ALA A 407 -18.28 0.17 8.25
C ALA A 407 -17.87 0.27 6.77
N GLU A 408 -17.15 1.33 6.41
CA GLU A 408 -16.64 1.52 5.05
C GLU A 408 -15.64 0.42 4.65
N ARG A 409 -14.72 0.05 5.56
CA ARG A 409 -13.77 -1.06 5.32
C ARG A 409 -14.48 -2.38 5.09
N LEU A 410 -15.48 -2.71 5.90
CA LEU A 410 -16.27 -3.93 5.73
C LEU A 410 -17.00 -3.95 4.39
N LEU A 411 -17.59 -2.82 3.99
CA LEU A 411 -18.28 -2.69 2.71
C LEU A 411 -17.30 -2.79 1.52
N ALA A 412 -16.11 -2.20 1.62
CA ALA A 412 -15.08 -2.31 0.60
C ALA A 412 -14.56 -3.76 0.46
N GLU A 413 -14.37 -4.46 1.58
CA GLU A 413 -13.96 -5.86 1.59
C GLU A 413 -15.04 -6.76 0.96
N GLN A 414 -16.31 -6.56 1.29
CA GLN A 414 -17.42 -7.28 0.66
C GLN A 414 -17.47 -7.06 -0.85
N LYS A 415 -17.30 -5.81 -1.31
CA LYS A 415 -17.22 -5.50 -2.74
C LYS A 415 -16.02 -6.16 -3.42
N SER A 416 -14.87 -6.20 -2.76
CA SER A 416 -13.67 -6.87 -3.29
C SER A 416 -13.91 -8.38 -3.45
N ARG A 417 -14.48 -9.03 -2.42
CA ARG A 417 -14.82 -10.45 -2.46
C ARG A 417 -15.84 -10.76 -3.56
N ALA A 418 -16.85 -9.90 -3.74
CA ALA A 418 -17.84 -10.06 -4.81
C ALA A 418 -17.19 -9.99 -6.21
N ARG A 419 -16.31 -9.00 -6.44
CA ARG A 419 -15.57 -8.88 -7.70
C ARG A 419 -14.65 -10.07 -7.97
N GLU A 420 -13.98 -10.57 -6.94
CA GLU A 420 -13.12 -11.74 -7.06
C GLU A 420 -13.93 -12.99 -7.44
N GLN A 421 -15.10 -13.18 -6.82
CA GLN A 421 -16.02 -14.27 -7.18
C GLN A 421 -16.51 -14.16 -8.62
N GLU A 422 -16.85 -12.95 -9.09
CA GLU A 422 -17.24 -12.71 -10.49
C GLU A 422 -16.10 -13.04 -11.47
N LEU A 423 -14.86 -12.63 -11.16
CA LEU A 423 -13.70 -12.93 -11.99
C LEU A 423 -13.43 -14.44 -12.07
N VAL A 424 -13.49 -15.15 -10.95
CA VAL A 424 -13.31 -16.61 -10.91
C VAL A 424 -14.44 -17.31 -11.67
N ALA A 425 -15.68 -16.85 -11.55
CA ALA A 425 -16.80 -17.40 -12.31
C ALA A 425 -16.64 -17.17 -13.83
N ALA A 426 -16.21 -15.98 -14.24
CA ALA A 426 -15.94 -15.64 -15.63
C ALA A 426 -14.79 -16.49 -16.21
N GLN A 427 -13.71 -16.69 -15.45
CA GLN A 427 -12.60 -17.56 -15.86
C GLN A 427 -13.06 -19.01 -16.05
N LYS A 428 -13.80 -19.58 -15.10
CA LYS A 428 -14.34 -20.94 -15.23
C LYS A 428 -15.28 -21.08 -16.42
N ALA A 429 -16.11 -20.07 -16.69
CA ALA A 429 -17.00 -20.08 -17.86
C ALA A 429 -16.19 -20.07 -19.17
N HIS A 430 -15.13 -19.26 -19.24
CA HIS A 430 -14.25 -19.21 -20.41
C HIS A 430 -13.47 -20.52 -20.61
N GLU A 431 -12.93 -21.11 -19.53
CA GLU A 431 -12.25 -22.41 -19.59
C GLU A 431 -13.18 -23.52 -20.11
N LEU A 432 -14.44 -23.53 -19.64
CA LEU A 432 -15.45 -24.48 -20.12
C LEU A 432 -15.76 -24.28 -21.61
N GLU A 433 -15.84 -23.04 -22.07
CA GLU A 433 -16.07 -22.72 -23.48
C GLU A 433 -14.89 -23.17 -24.36
N VAL A 434 -13.66 -22.88 -23.95
CA VAL A 434 -12.44 -23.32 -24.65
C VAL A 434 -12.36 -24.85 -24.69
N ALA A 435 -12.68 -25.53 -23.59
CA ALA A 435 -12.71 -26.99 -23.54
C ALA A 435 -13.75 -27.57 -24.52
N ARG A 436 -14.95 -26.99 -24.59
CA ARG A 436 -15.99 -27.38 -25.56
C ARG A 436 -15.56 -27.14 -27.00
N ALA A 437 -14.94 -26.00 -27.28
CA ALA A 437 -14.43 -25.69 -28.63
C ALA A 437 -13.33 -26.66 -29.06
N LYS A 438 -12.41 -27.00 -28.15
CA LYS A 438 -11.34 -27.98 -28.40
C LYS A 438 -11.91 -29.38 -28.64
N GLN A 439 -12.88 -29.81 -27.86
CA GLN A 439 -13.54 -31.09 -28.08
C GLN A 439 -14.23 -31.14 -29.44
N ALA A 440 -14.98 -30.09 -29.80
CA ALA A 440 -15.63 -30.00 -31.10
C ALA A 440 -14.63 -30.02 -32.27
N GLN A 441 -13.43 -29.47 -32.10
CA GLN A 441 -12.37 -29.57 -33.11
C GLN A 441 -11.86 -31.00 -33.26
N ILE A 442 -11.58 -31.68 -32.13
CA ILE A 442 -11.16 -33.09 -32.13
C ILE A 442 -12.21 -33.96 -32.83
N ASP A 443 -13.50 -33.76 -32.51
CA ASP A 443 -14.60 -34.51 -33.11
C ASP A 443 -14.70 -34.27 -34.63
N ARG A 444 -14.47 -33.03 -35.10
CA ARG A 444 -14.43 -32.72 -36.54
C ARG A 444 -13.24 -33.37 -37.25
N GLU A 445 -12.07 -33.36 -36.63
CA GLU A 445 -10.87 -34.00 -37.19
C GLU A 445 -11.05 -35.51 -37.25
N ALA A 446 -11.61 -36.12 -36.21
CA ALA A 446 -11.99 -37.53 -36.19
C ALA A 446 -12.99 -37.84 -37.33
N LEU A 447 -14.04 -37.03 -37.50
CA LEU A 447 -15.04 -37.24 -38.55
C LEU A 447 -14.42 -37.13 -39.96
N LYS A 448 -13.52 -36.17 -40.21
CA LYS A 448 -12.77 -36.05 -41.47
C LYS A 448 -11.91 -37.29 -41.74
N LEU A 449 -11.24 -37.80 -40.70
CA LEU A 449 -10.46 -39.04 -40.79
C LEU A 449 -11.37 -40.22 -41.13
N TYR A 450 -12.49 -40.39 -40.41
CA TYR A 450 -13.50 -41.42 -40.69
C TYR A 450 -14.00 -41.37 -42.13
N GLN A 451 -14.31 -40.18 -42.66
CA GLN A 451 -14.79 -40.01 -44.03
C GLN A 451 -13.69 -40.28 -45.08
N SER A 452 -12.45 -39.90 -44.82
CA SER A 452 -11.32 -40.20 -45.72
C SER A 452 -11.01 -41.70 -45.82
N LEU A 453 -11.45 -42.45 -44.81
CA LEU A 453 -11.23 -43.88 -44.68
C LEU A 453 -12.38 -44.72 -45.29
N SER A 454 -13.54 -44.18 -45.63
CA SER A 454 -14.71 -44.99 -46.07
C SER A 454 -14.73 -45.43 -47.55
N GLY A 455 -13.57 -45.57 -48.22
CA GLY A 455 -13.45 -46.06 -49.60
C GLY A 455 -13.44 -47.59 -49.73
N SER A 456 -13.81 -48.12 -50.91
CA SER A 456 -14.13 -49.54 -51.15
C SER A 456 -12.96 -50.54 -51.21
N ASP A 457 -11.73 -50.14 -50.87
CA ASP A 457 -10.60 -51.07 -50.65
C ASP A 457 -10.27 -51.08 -49.15
N THR A 458 -10.82 -52.09 -48.47
CA THR A 458 -11.01 -52.04 -47.03
C THR A 458 -9.73 -52.35 -46.23
N VAL A 459 -8.98 -51.31 -45.86
CA VAL A 459 -8.09 -51.27 -44.67
C VAL A 459 -8.57 -50.34 -43.51
N PRO A 460 -9.78 -49.74 -43.46
CA PRO A 460 -9.94 -48.44 -42.79
C PRO A 460 -10.69 -48.56 -41.44
N SER A 461 -11.56 -49.56 -41.28
CA SER A 461 -12.33 -49.82 -40.06
C SER A 461 -11.53 -50.59 -38.98
N LYS A 462 -10.49 -51.34 -39.36
CA LYS A 462 -9.56 -52.01 -38.42
C LYS A 462 -8.55 -51.03 -37.78
N LEU A 463 -8.16 -49.97 -38.50
CA LEU A 463 -7.33 -48.87 -37.97
C LEU A 463 -8.14 -47.89 -37.08
N ALA A 464 -9.43 -47.70 -37.36
CA ALA A 464 -10.31 -46.91 -36.50
C ALA A 464 -10.47 -47.49 -35.08
N ALA A 465 -10.35 -48.82 -34.92
CA ALA A 465 -10.38 -49.47 -33.62
C ALA A 465 -9.07 -49.29 -32.80
N LEU A 466 -7.94 -49.04 -33.47
CA LEU A 466 -6.65 -48.75 -32.81
C LEU A 466 -6.59 -47.34 -32.20
N HIS A 467 -7.48 -46.44 -32.65
CA HIS A 467 -7.60 -45.07 -32.14
C HIS A 467 -8.52 -44.93 -30.91
N PHE A 468 -9.22 -46.00 -30.50
CA PHE A 468 -10.26 -45.90 -29.46
C PHE A 468 -9.72 -45.66 -28.03
N ASP A 469 -8.40 -45.77 -27.79
CA ASP A 469 -7.73 -45.45 -26.50
C ASP A 469 -6.78 -44.24 -26.59
N GLY A 470 -6.86 -43.45 -27.67
CA GLY A 470 -6.20 -42.12 -27.74
C GLY A 470 -4.67 -42.11 -27.84
N ASN A 471 -3.98 -43.23 -28.11
CA ASN A 471 -2.54 -43.21 -28.37
C ASN A 471 -2.10 -44.31 -29.37
N PRO A 472 -1.73 -43.94 -30.62
CA PRO A 472 -1.42 -44.88 -31.71
C PRO A 472 0.05 -45.34 -31.76
N SER A 473 0.92 -44.87 -30.86
CA SER A 473 2.35 -45.20 -30.92
C SER A 473 2.62 -46.61 -30.40
N PHE A 474 3.12 -47.49 -31.27
CA PHE A 474 3.71 -48.77 -30.87
C PHE A 474 5.19 -48.56 -30.60
N ASP A 475 5.67 -49.16 -29.51
CA ASP A 475 7.07 -49.08 -29.15
C ASP A 475 7.89 -50.14 -29.90
N ASN A 476 9.13 -49.81 -30.25
CA ASN A 476 10.11 -50.79 -30.69
C ASN A 476 10.68 -51.49 -29.42
N PRO A 477 10.36 -52.77 -29.17
CA PRO A 477 10.81 -53.49 -27.97
C PRO A 477 12.33 -53.66 -27.92
N TYR A 478 13.05 -53.63 -29.04
CA TYR A 478 14.52 -53.70 -29.05
C TYR A 478 15.15 -52.38 -28.64
N ASP A 479 14.65 -51.25 -29.17
CA ASP A 479 15.15 -49.92 -28.81
C ASP A 479 14.87 -49.62 -27.34
N LEU A 480 13.70 -50.00 -26.86
CA LEU A 480 13.36 -49.90 -25.44
C LEU A 480 14.17 -50.86 -24.58
N ALA A 481 14.46 -52.09 -25.01
CA ALA A 481 15.33 -52.98 -24.26
C ALA A 481 16.77 -52.46 -24.21
N ALA A 482 17.30 -51.91 -25.31
CA ALA A 482 18.61 -51.26 -25.31
C ALA A 482 18.64 -50.05 -24.35
N SER A 483 17.58 -49.24 -24.36
CA SER A 483 17.42 -48.11 -23.46
C SER A 483 17.26 -48.55 -21.99
N ALA A 484 16.50 -49.61 -21.73
CA ALA A 484 16.33 -50.19 -20.40
C ALA A 484 17.65 -50.77 -19.87
N TYR A 485 18.47 -51.38 -20.74
CA TYR A 485 19.82 -51.86 -20.40
C TYR A 485 20.74 -50.71 -20.01
N GLN A 486 20.76 -49.64 -20.80
CA GLN A 486 21.56 -48.44 -20.51
C GLN A 486 21.11 -47.76 -19.19
N ARG A 487 19.81 -47.70 -18.96
CA ARG A 487 19.21 -47.03 -17.78
C ARG A 487 19.13 -47.92 -16.54
N LYS A 488 19.40 -49.22 -16.68
CA LYS A 488 19.23 -50.25 -15.63
C LYS A 488 17.82 -50.24 -14.98
N ALA A 489 16.80 -49.89 -15.75
CA ALA A 489 15.42 -49.78 -15.29
C ALA A 489 14.44 -50.21 -16.39
N PRO A 490 13.34 -50.89 -16.05
CA PRO A 490 12.32 -51.28 -17.02
C PRO A 490 11.60 -50.05 -17.59
N LEU A 491 11.17 -50.12 -18.85
CA LEU A 491 10.45 -49.05 -19.54
C LEU A 491 9.05 -49.53 -19.93
N PRO A 492 8.02 -48.64 -19.93
CA PRO A 492 6.70 -49.02 -20.39
C PRO A 492 6.76 -49.38 -21.88
N VAL A 493 6.06 -50.44 -22.27
CA VAL A 493 6.02 -50.95 -23.65
C VAL A 493 4.58 -51.25 -24.07
N ARG A 494 4.25 -50.87 -25.29
CA ARG A 494 3.01 -51.26 -25.98
C ARG A 494 3.36 -51.82 -27.36
N VAL A 495 3.13 -53.11 -27.56
CA VAL A 495 3.55 -53.80 -28.78
C VAL A 495 2.56 -54.88 -29.20
N PHE A 496 2.55 -55.17 -30.50
CA PHE A 496 1.78 -56.27 -31.08
C PHE A 496 2.67 -57.51 -31.20
N VAL A 497 2.21 -58.65 -30.71
CA VAL A 497 3.04 -59.87 -30.63
C VAL A 497 2.24 -61.09 -31.06
N LYS A 498 2.86 -61.95 -31.88
CA LYS A 498 2.38 -63.31 -32.14
C LYS A 498 3.02 -64.24 -31.12
N VAL A 499 2.23 -64.73 -30.18
CA VAL A 499 2.72 -65.59 -29.10
C VAL A 499 3.26 -66.89 -29.71
N GLY A 500 4.50 -67.25 -29.40
CA GLY A 500 5.08 -68.53 -29.78
C GLY A 500 5.14 -69.48 -28.59
N ASN A 501 6.06 -70.44 -28.66
CA ASN A 501 6.11 -71.54 -27.72
C ASN A 501 6.61 -71.07 -26.35
N LYS A 502 6.08 -71.67 -25.27
CA LYS A 502 6.58 -71.46 -23.91
C LYS A 502 8.02 -71.99 -23.74
N THR A 503 8.84 -71.22 -23.04
CA THR A 503 10.24 -71.49 -22.72
C THR A 503 10.51 -71.23 -21.23
N ASN A 504 11.74 -71.51 -20.77
CA ASN A 504 12.16 -71.23 -19.39
C ASN A 504 12.14 -69.75 -19.00
N PHE A 505 12.05 -68.83 -19.99
CA PHE A 505 12.00 -67.38 -19.79
C PHE A 505 10.60 -66.78 -20.05
N GLY A 506 9.56 -67.62 -20.18
CA GLY A 506 8.23 -67.23 -20.63
C GLY A 506 7.97 -67.63 -22.08
N TYR A 507 7.05 -66.96 -22.77
CA TYR A 507 6.69 -67.27 -24.15
C TYR A 507 7.65 -66.60 -25.13
N ALA A 508 8.33 -67.38 -25.97
CA ALA A 508 9.12 -66.84 -27.05
C ALA A 508 8.18 -66.35 -28.15
N ALA A 509 8.23 -65.06 -28.49
CA ALA A 509 7.39 -64.52 -29.56
C ALA A 509 7.80 -65.12 -30.91
N LYS A 510 6.81 -65.63 -31.66
CA LYS A 510 6.96 -65.95 -33.10
C LYS A 510 7.15 -64.67 -33.91
N TRP A 511 6.61 -63.55 -33.41
CA TRP A 511 6.83 -62.24 -33.96
C TRP A 511 6.58 -61.15 -32.91
N PRO A 512 7.42 -60.12 -32.77
CA PRO A 512 8.74 -60.02 -33.40
C PRO A 512 9.71 -61.06 -32.80
N ASN A 513 10.61 -61.60 -33.63
CA ASN A 513 11.51 -62.68 -33.22
C ASN A 513 12.43 -62.26 -32.07
N ARG A 514 12.89 -63.20 -31.24
CA ARG A 514 13.83 -62.91 -30.12
C ARG A 514 13.27 -62.00 -29.00
N VAL A 515 11.95 -61.76 -28.97
CA VAL A 515 11.26 -61.15 -27.82
C VAL A 515 10.67 -62.25 -26.95
N TYR A 516 10.76 -62.08 -25.63
CA TYR A 516 10.14 -62.97 -24.66
C TYR A 516 9.02 -62.26 -23.91
N LEU A 517 7.92 -62.95 -23.67
CA LEU A 517 6.79 -62.45 -22.90
C LEU A 517 6.66 -63.22 -21.59
N GLN A 518 6.54 -62.51 -20.49
CA GLN A 518 6.28 -63.06 -19.17
C GLN A 518 4.93 -62.56 -18.67
N GLY A 519 3.95 -63.45 -18.59
CA GLY A 519 2.60 -63.17 -18.11
C GLY A 519 1.79 -64.45 -18.07
N ASP A 520 0.72 -64.46 -17.30
CA ASP A 520 -0.17 -65.60 -17.15
C ASP A 520 -1.16 -65.67 -18.33
N ASP A 521 -1.54 -66.89 -18.73
CA ASP A 521 -2.60 -67.17 -19.73
C ASP A 521 -2.40 -66.58 -21.15
N LEU A 522 -1.16 -66.41 -21.60
CA LEU A 522 -0.88 -66.04 -22.99
C LEU A 522 -1.18 -67.22 -23.94
N GLN A 523 -2.13 -67.02 -24.85
CA GLN A 523 -2.56 -68.05 -25.81
C GLN A 523 -1.55 -68.21 -26.95
N GLU A 524 -0.89 -69.36 -27.04
CA GLU A 524 0.08 -69.67 -28.10
C GLU A 524 -0.54 -69.59 -29.51
N GLY A 525 0.23 -69.08 -30.47
CA GLY A 525 -0.17 -68.95 -31.86
C GLY A 525 -1.14 -67.79 -32.17
N LYS A 526 -1.70 -67.14 -31.15
CA LYS A 526 -2.59 -65.99 -31.31
C LYS A 526 -1.82 -64.68 -31.41
N TRP A 527 -2.38 -63.76 -32.18
CA TRP A 527 -1.97 -62.36 -32.18
C TRP A 527 -2.58 -61.67 -30.97
N ILE A 528 -1.75 -61.00 -30.18
CA ILE A 528 -2.17 -60.30 -28.97
C ILE A 528 -1.59 -58.90 -28.95
N PHE A 529 -2.38 -57.95 -28.44
CA PHE A 529 -1.87 -56.65 -28.04
C PHE A 529 -1.41 -56.73 -26.58
N VAL A 530 -0.15 -56.41 -26.32
CA VAL A 530 0.42 -56.42 -24.98
C VAL A 530 0.81 -55.02 -24.55
N SER A 531 0.49 -54.71 -23.29
CA SER A 531 1.05 -53.56 -22.58
C SER A 531 1.63 -54.01 -21.25
N GLY A 532 2.77 -53.44 -20.89
CA GLY A 532 3.44 -53.72 -19.63
C GLY A 532 4.81 -53.08 -19.61
N TRP A 533 5.81 -53.81 -19.14
CA TRP A 533 7.15 -53.29 -18.93
C TRP A 533 8.19 -54.13 -19.67
N VAL A 534 9.04 -53.51 -20.47
CA VAL A 534 10.17 -54.17 -21.13
C VAL A 534 11.44 -53.98 -20.31
N ASN A 535 12.15 -55.09 -20.11
CA ASN A 535 13.48 -55.13 -19.53
C ASN A 535 14.45 -55.79 -20.53
N SER A 536 15.75 -55.58 -20.30
CA SER A 536 16.82 -56.24 -21.04
C SER A 536 17.32 -57.45 -20.27
N GLN A 537 17.26 -58.64 -20.87
CA GLN A 537 17.82 -59.86 -20.27
C GLN A 537 18.88 -60.47 -21.18
N LYS A 538 19.98 -60.93 -20.59
CA LYS A 538 21.01 -61.67 -21.33
C LYS A 538 20.59 -63.13 -21.46
N ILE A 539 20.19 -63.54 -22.66
CA ILE A 539 19.75 -64.90 -22.98
C ILE A 539 20.66 -65.43 -24.07
N ASN A 540 21.33 -66.56 -23.82
CA ASN A 540 22.32 -67.17 -24.74
C ASN A 540 23.41 -66.19 -25.21
N GLY A 541 23.88 -65.31 -24.32
CA GLY A 541 24.94 -64.36 -24.61
C GLY A 541 24.50 -63.04 -25.26
N GLU A 542 23.27 -62.96 -25.78
CA GLU A 542 22.71 -61.76 -26.40
C GLU A 542 21.75 -61.00 -25.46
N ILE A 543 21.72 -59.67 -25.55
CA ILE A 543 20.70 -58.86 -24.87
C ILE A 543 19.39 -58.97 -25.65
N ARG A 544 18.34 -59.45 -24.98
CA ARG A 544 17.01 -59.64 -25.58
C ARG A 544 15.93 -58.92 -24.78
N PRO A 545 14.87 -58.41 -25.44
CA PRO A 545 13.73 -57.85 -24.75
C PRO A 545 12.94 -58.93 -24.01
N LEU A 546 12.75 -58.75 -22.72
CA LEU A 546 11.79 -59.49 -21.91
C LEU A 546 10.68 -58.54 -21.49
N ILE A 547 9.45 -58.82 -21.92
CA ILE A 547 8.28 -58.00 -21.63
C ILE A 547 7.48 -58.68 -20.51
N SER A 548 7.42 -58.03 -19.36
CA SER A 548 6.46 -58.37 -18.30
C SER A 548 5.09 -57.81 -18.68
N VAL A 549 4.16 -58.70 -19.02
CA VAL A 549 2.85 -58.36 -19.56
C VAL A 549 1.89 -58.06 -18.40
N GLU A 550 1.39 -56.83 -18.33
CA GLU A 550 0.36 -56.45 -17.34
C GLU A 550 -1.05 -56.62 -17.91
N LYS A 551 -1.22 -56.30 -19.20
CA LYS A 551 -2.47 -56.49 -19.93
C LYS A 551 -2.17 -57.13 -21.27
N ALA A 552 -2.87 -58.24 -21.55
CA ALA A 552 -2.90 -58.88 -22.84
C ALA A 552 -4.34 -58.88 -23.34
N ARG A 553 -4.54 -58.48 -24.60
CA ARG A 553 -5.83 -58.63 -25.26
C ARG A 553 -5.64 -59.49 -26.50
N VAL A 554 -6.31 -60.63 -26.53
CA VAL A 554 -6.38 -61.47 -27.73
C VAL A 554 -7.08 -60.66 -28.81
N CYS A 555 -6.42 -60.61 -29.95
CA CYS A 555 -6.99 -59.98 -31.10
C CYS A 555 -8.00 -60.98 -31.72
N GLU A 556 -9.27 -60.57 -31.85
CA GLU A 556 -10.32 -61.38 -32.49
C GLU A 556 -10.22 -61.27 -34.02
N ASP A 557 -10.54 -62.33 -34.77
CA ASP A 557 -10.23 -62.47 -36.21
C ASP A 557 -10.75 -61.30 -37.11
N ARG A 558 -11.79 -60.59 -36.68
CA ARG A 558 -12.31 -59.38 -37.37
C ARG A 558 -11.51 -58.10 -37.10
N MET A 559 -10.63 -58.10 -36.10
CA MET A 559 -9.78 -56.98 -35.68
C MET A 559 -8.30 -57.22 -36.00
N CYS A 560 -7.89 -58.47 -36.24
CA CYS A 560 -6.50 -58.79 -36.56
C CYS A 560 -6.22 -58.67 -38.03
N MET A 561 -5.08 -58.05 -38.31
CA MET A 561 -4.43 -58.12 -39.61
C MET A 561 -3.98 -59.57 -39.86
N ASN A 562 -4.08 -60.04 -41.11
CA ASN A 562 -3.43 -61.30 -41.49
C ASN A 562 -1.90 -61.12 -41.50
N ASP A 563 -1.13 -62.22 -41.52
CA ASP A 563 0.33 -62.17 -41.41
C ASP A 563 1.00 -61.27 -42.49
N GLY A 564 0.39 -61.17 -43.69
CA GLY A 564 0.86 -60.31 -44.78
C GLY A 564 0.60 -58.82 -44.53
N GLU A 565 -0.57 -58.48 -44.02
CA GLU A 565 -0.98 -57.11 -43.67
C GLU A 565 -0.12 -56.53 -42.52
N ILE A 566 0.17 -57.34 -41.49
CA ILE A 566 1.06 -56.95 -40.39
C ILE A 566 2.47 -56.70 -40.92
N SER A 567 2.97 -57.61 -41.75
CA SER A 567 4.30 -57.48 -42.35
C SER A 567 4.43 -56.18 -43.15
N ASN A 568 3.41 -55.83 -43.95
CA ASN A 568 3.42 -54.61 -44.75
C ASN A 568 3.31 -53.34 -43.90
N TYR A 569 2.44 -53.34 -42.89
CA TYR A 569 2.33 -52.21 -41.97
C TYR A 569 3.64 -51.97 -41.21
N VAL A 570 4.24 -53.02 -40.66
CA VAL A 570 5.48 -52.90 -39.89
C VAL A 570 6.64 -52.49 -40.79
N LYS A 571 6.74 -53.00 -42.02
CA LYS A 571 7.73 -52.52 -43.01
C LYS A 571 7.56 -51.03 -43.31
N SER A 572 6.32 -50.51 -43.33
CA SER A 572 6.08 -49.08 -43.57
C SER A 572 6.53 -48.20 -42.40
N GLN A 573 6.38 -48.68 -41.16
CA GLN A 573 6.71 -47.92 -39.94
C GLN A 573 8.17 -48.11 -39.51
N PHE A 574 8.72 -49.30 -39.74
CA PHE A 574 10.04 -49.74 -39.29
C PHE A 574 10.76 -50.49 -40.43
N PRO A 575 11.22 -49.79 -41.48
CA PRO A 575 11.78 -50.41 -42.68
C PRO A 575 13.01 -51.30 -42.45
N GLY A 576 13.70 -51.17 -41.30
CA GLY A 576 14.84 -52.02 -40.92
C GLY A 576 14.48 -53.39 -40.31
N TRP A 577 13.19 -53.69 -40.10
CA TRP A 577 12.72 -54.92 -39.46
C TRP A 577 12.40 -56.09 -40.42
N SER A 578 12.73 -55.98 -41.71
CA SER A 578 12.53 -57.07 -42.67
C SER A 578 13.36 -58.30 -42.29
N VAL A 579 12.68 -59.34 -41.80
CA VAL A 579 13.28 -60.63 -41.46
C VAL A 579 13.81 -61.30 -42.72
N VAL A 580 15.08 -61.72 -42.68
CA VAL A 580 15.66 -62.75 -43.56
C VAL A 580 14.82 -64.02 -43.38
N SER A 581 14.17 -64.49 -44.45
CA SER A 581 13.39 -65.73 -44.42
C SER A 581 14.18 -66.87 -43.79
N PRO A 582 13.55 -67.73 -42.96
CA PRO A 582 14.18 -68.98 -42.59
C PRO A 582 14.32 -69.83 -43.86
N VAL A 583 15.54 -70.26 -44.14
CA VAL A 583 15.80 -71.34 -45.10
C VAL A 583 15.17 -72.60 -44.54
N ASP A 584 14.24 -73.18 -45.29
CA ASP A 584 13.73 -74.53 -45.03
C ASP A 584 14.91 -75.50 -45.05
N HIS A 585 15.29 -76.02 -43.88
CA HIS A 585 16.10 -77.24 -43.83
C HIS A 585 15.14 -78.43 -43.93
N ASN A 586 15.05 -78.98 -45.14
CA ASN A 586 14.52 -80.32 -45.36
C ASN A 586 15.32 -81.34 -44.54
N GLU A 587 14.61 -82.15 -43.79
CA GLU A 587 15.05 -83.48 -43.39
C GLU A 587 15.20 -84.34 -44.64
N GLU A 588 16.42 -84.77 -44.97
CA GLU A 588 16.64 -85.98 -45.78
C GLU A 588 18.00 -86.61 -45.43
N GLU A 589 17.90 -87.84 -44.93
CA GLU A 589 18.84 -88.97 -44.90
C GLU A 589 20.29 -88.86 -44.35
N ILE A 590 20.59 -89.83 -43.46
CA ILE A 590 21.60 -90.91 -43.56
C ILE A 590 22.23 -91.15 -42.17
N GLY A 591 22.02 -92.35 -41.65
CA GLY A 591 22.52 -92.78 -40.35
C GLY A 591 24.01 -93.13 -40.29
N LYS A 592 24.55 -93.06 -39.07
CA LYS A 592 25.32 -94.10 -38.38
C LYS A 592 25.55 -93.71 -36.94
#